data_AF-A0A833D1T0-F1
#
_entry.id   AF-A0A833D1T0-F1
#
_cell.length_a   1.000
_cell.length_b   1.000
_cell.length_c   1.000
_cell.angle_alpha   90.00
_cell.angle_beta   90.00
_cell.angle_gamma   90.00
#
_symmetry.space_group_name_H-M   'P 1'
#
loop_
_entity.id
_entity.type
_entity.pdbx_description
1 polymer ?
#
loop_
_entity_poly.entity_id
_entity_poly.type
_entity_poly.pdbx_seq_one_letter_code
_entity_poly.pdbx_strand_id
1 'polypeptide(L)'
;MSEAFSKYPQFFDAVFIGMIAAGEKTGKLTLSYHQLSQHLKWLDEIQSQTLKAFRYPLIITVVFISMLFTLLVVLLPEIAKFMKMSSTPLPWSIKALLALSHFI
;
A
#
# COMPACT_ATOMS: atom_id res chain seq x y z
N MET A 1 -13.18 24.78 -25.03
CA MET A 1 -13.40 23.61 -24.15
C MET A 1 -12.31 23.49 -23.09
N SER A 2 -11.03 23.72 -23.42
CA SER A 2 -9.94 23.74 -22.42
C SER A 2 -10.21 24.65 -21.21
N GLU A 3 -10.78 25.82 -21.44
CA GLU A 3 -11.15 26.81 -20.42
C GLU A 3 -12.33 26.39 -19.51
N ALA A 4 -13.15 25.44 -19.96
CA ALA A 4 -14.21 24.85 -19.14
C ALA A 4 -13.65 23.73 -18.25
N PHE A 5 -12.74 22.91 -18.79
CA PHE A 5 -12.08 21.84 -18.03
C PHE A 5 -11.12 22.37 -16.97
N SER A 6 -10.48 23.53 -17.19
CA SER A 6 -9.61 24.18 -16.21
C SER A 6 -10.32 24.60 -14.91
N LYS A 7 -11.67 24.70 -14.92
CA LYS A 7 -12.46 24.96 -13.72
C LYS A 7 -12.53 23.76 -12.76
N TYR A 8 -12.12 22.58 -13.19
CA TYR A 8 -12.17 21.33 -12.41
C TYR A 8 -10.80 20.63 -12.34
N PRO A 9 -9.77 21.27 -11.73
CA PRO A 9 -8.40 20.76 -11.71
C PRO A 9 -8.24 19.44 -10.93
N GLN A 10 -9.22 19.08 -10.08
CA GLN A 10 -9.23 17.81 -9.34
C GLN A 10 -9.54 16.59 -10.23
N PHE A 11 -10.16 16.80 -11.39
CA PHE A 11 -10.51 15.73 -12.34
C PHE A 11 -9.70 15.85 -13.65
N PHE A 12 -9.29 17.06 -14.01
CA PHE A 12 -8.51 17.33 -15.22
C PHE A 12 -7.19 17.97 -14.82
N ASP A 13 -6.12 17.19 -14.92
CA ASP A 13 -4.78 17.67 -14.61
C ASP A 13 -4.28 18.68 -15.67
N ALA A 14 -3.16 19.33 -15.36
CA ALA A 14 -2.57 20.33 -16.25
C ALA A 14 -2.15 19.73 -17.61
N VAL A 15 -1.81 18.44 -17.65
CA VAL A 15 -1.40 17.73 -18.87
C VAL A 15 -2.61 17.51 -19.79
N PHE A 16 -3.74 17.06 -19.23
CA PHE A 16 -5.02 16.91 -19.91
C PHE A 16 -5.47 18.24 -20.54
N ILE A 17 -5.49 19.31 -19.74
CA ILE A 17 -5.92 20.63 -20.20
C ILE A 17 -4.97 21.16 -21.28
N GLY A 18 -3.66 20.97 -21.12
CA GLY A 18 -2.64 21.39 -22.08
C GLY A 18 -2.77 20.69 -23.44
N MET A 19 -3.02 19.38 -23.46
CA MET A 19 -3.22 18.63 -24.71
C MET A 19 -4.48 19.07 -25.46
N ILE A 20 -5.58 19.32 -24.74
CA ILE A 20 -6.82 19.85 -25.35
C ILE A 20 -6.59 21.26 -25.87
N ALA A 21 -5.97 22.15 -25.10
CA ALA A 21 -5.67 23.52 -25.52
C ALA A 21 -4.78 23.56 -26.78
N ALA A 22 -3.79 22.67 -26.88
CA ALA A 22 -2.95 22.54 -28.08
C ALA A 22 -3.77 22.05 -29.30
N GLY A 23 -4.69 21.11 -29.10
CA GLY A 23 -5.59 20.61 -30.14
C GLY A 23 -6.58 21.66 -30.63
N GLU A 24 -7.13 22.46 -29.71
CA GLU A 24 -8.01 23.59 -30.04
C GLU A 24 -7.27 24.67 -30.82
N LYS A 25 -6.07 25.07 -30.38
CA LYS A 25 -5.25 26.09 -31.06
C LYS A 25 -4.80 25.67 -32.45
N THR A 26 -4.53 24.38 -32.66
CA THR A 26 -4.04 23.86 -33.94
C THR A 26 -5.15 23.32 -34.85
N GLY A 27 -6.40 23.29 -34.36
CA GLY A 27 -7.53 22.66 -35.05
C GLY A 27 -7.43 21.13 -35.13
N LYS A 28 -6.49 20.50 -34.41
CA LYS A 28 -6.19 19.05 -34.46
C LYS A 28 -6.69 18.30 -33.24
N LEU A 29 -7.96 18.52 -32.86
CA LEU A 29 -8.58 17.89 -31.69
C LEU A 29 -8.49 16.36 -31.71
N THR A 30 -8.70 15.72 -32.87
CA THR A 30 -8.64 14.26 -33.00
C THR A 30 -7.29 13.69 -32.57
N LEU A 31 -6.19 14.36 -32.93
CA LEU A 31 -4.84 13.93 -32.53
C LEU A 31 -4.62 14.14 -31.02
N SER A 32 -5.06 15.28 -30.47
CA SER A 32 -4.98 15.53 -29.02
C SER A 32 -5.79 14.49 -28.22
N TYR A 33 -7.00 14.14 -28.65
CA TYR A 33 -7.79 13.10 -28.00
C TYR A 33 -7.14 11.72 -28.10
N HIS A 34 -6.50 11.41 -29.23
CA HIS A 34 -5.74 10.17 -29.37
C HIS A 34 -4.54 10.14 -28.40
N GLN A 35 -3.78 11.23 -28.31
CA GLN A 35 -2.64 11.32 -27.37
C GLN A 35 -3.11 11.20 -25.92
N LEU A 36 -4.21 11.86 -25.58
CA LEU A 36 -4.82 11.78 -24.26
C LEU A 36 -5.27 10.35 -23.92
N SER A 37 -5.89 9.64 -24.88
CA SER A 37 -6.27 8.23 -24.68
C SER A 37 -5.07 7.34 -24.39
N GLN A 38 -3.96 7.54 -25.12
CA GLN A 38 -2.71 6.80 -24.88
C GLN A 38 -2.12 7.13 -23.50
N HIS A 39 -2.16 8.41 -23.10
CA HIS A 39 -1.68 8.84 -21.80
C HIS A 39 -2.49 8.21 -20.65
N LEU A 40 -3.82 8.23 -20.73
CA LEU A 40 -4.69 7.64 -19.72
C LEU A 40 -4.54 6.12 -19.62
N LYS A 41 -4.39 5.42 -20.76
CA LYS A 41 -4.08 3.98 -20.76
C LYS A 41 -2.76 3.68 -20.08
N TRP A 42 -1.73 4.48 -20.34
CA TRP A 42 -0.44 4.31 -19.70
C TRP A 42 -0.52 4.53 -18.18
N LEU A 43 -1.25 5.55 -17.72
CA LEU A 43 -1.48 5.77 -16.29
C LEU A 43 -2.21 4.58 -15.63
N ASP A 44 -3.26 4.06 -16.27
CA ASP A 44 -3.99 2.89 -15.77
C ASP A 44 -3.08 1.63 -15.71
N GLU A 45 -2.25 1.42 -16.73
CA GLU A 45 -1.26 0.33 -16.76
C GLU A 45 -0.26 0.44 -15.58
N ILE A 46 0.26 1.64 -15.31
CA ILE A 46 1.18 1.89 -14.19
C ILE A 46 0.49 1.68 -12.85
N GLN A 47 -0.73 2.17 -12.69
CA GLN A 47 -1.49 2.00 -11.45
C GLN A 47 -1.83 0.51 -11.21
N SER A 48 -2.27 -0.19 -12.25
CA SER A 48 -2.56 -1.63 -12.22
C SER A 48 -1.33 -2.44 -11.85
N GLN A 49 -0.19 -2.17 -12.46
CA GLN A 49 1.07 -2.85 -12.16
C GLN A 49 1.53 -2.58 -10.72
N THR A 50 1.40 -1.33 -10.26
CA THR A 50 1.74 -0.96 -8.88
C THR A 50 0.88 -1.73 -7.88
N LEU A 51 -0.45 -1.71 -8.04
CA LEU A 51 -1.36 -2.42 -7.15
C LEU A 51 -1.14 -3.95 -7.18
N LYS A 52 -0.79 -4.51 -8.34
CA LYS A 52 -0.43 -5.93 -8.47
C LYS A 52 0.85 -6.25 -7.71
N ALA A 53 1.87 -5.41 -7.81
CA ALA A 53 3.16 -5.60 -7.11
C ALA A 53 3.01 -5.56 -5.59
N PHE A 54 2.13 -4.71 -5.05
CA PHE A 54 1.88 -4.62 -3.60
C PHE A 54 1.00 -5.74 -3.02
N ARG A 55 0.24 -6.45 -3.86
CA ARG A 55 -0.68 -7.50 -3.40
C ARG A 55 0.03 -8.68 -2.76
N TYR A 56 1.15 -9.11 -3.35
CA TYR A 56 1.93 -10.24 -2.84
C TYR A 56 2.62 -9.93 -1.48
N PRO A 57 3.35 -8.81 -1.32
CA PRO A 57 3.88 -8.37 -0.04
C PRO A 57 2.80 -8.30 1.05
N LEU A 58 1.63 -7.71 0.77
CA LEU A 58 0.59 -7.51 1.77
C LEU A 58 0.09 -8.83 2.37
N ILE A 59 -0.16 -9.84 1.54
CA ILE A 59 -0.64 -11.15 2.01
C ILE A 59 0.41 -11.80 2.91
N ILE A 60 1.68 -11.82 2.50
CA ILE A 60 2.76 -12.43 3.29
C ILE A 60 2.99 -11.67 4.59
N THR A 61 2.96 -10.33 4.56
CA THR A 61 3.09 -9.51 5.76
C THR A 61 1.98 -9.82 6.77
N VAL A 62 0.73 -9.95 6.32
CA VAL A 62 -0.39 -10.31 7.20
C VAL A 62 -0.20 -11.70 7.82
N VAL A 63 0.19 -12.70 7.02
CA VAL A 63 0.46 -14.06 7.52
C VAL A 63 1.61 -14.07 8.52
N PHE A 64 2.68 -13.34 8.23
CA PHE A 64 3.86 -13.26 9.10
C PHE A 64 3.54 -12.57 10.43
N ILE A 65 2.80 -11.44 10.40
CA ILE A 65 2.35 -10.75 11.61
C ILE A 65 1.43 -11.67 12.43
N SER A 66 0.50 -12.38 11.79
CA SER A 66 -0.39 -13.33 12.46
C SER A 66 0.39 -14.47 13.14
N MET A 67 1.41 -15.01 12.47
CA MET A 67 2.28 -16.04 13.02
C MET A 67 3.06 -15.54 14.23
N LEU A 68 3.69 -14.35 14.13
CA LEU A 68 4.40 -13.72 15.26
C LEU A 68 3.47 -13.43 16.43
N PHE A 69 2.26 -12.94 16.15
CA PHE A 69 1.26 -12.66 17.17
C PHE A 69 0.87 -13.93 17.93
N THR A 70 0.59 -15.02 17.20
CA THR A 70 0.27 -16.32 17.80
C THR A 70 1.42 -16.84 18.67
N LEU A 71 2.66 -16.67 18.21
CA LEU A 71 3.85 -17.03 18.98
C LEU A 71 3.94 -16.28 20.32
N LEU A 72 3.66 -14.97 20.33
CA LEU A 72 3.76 -14.13 21.52
C LEU A 72 2.58 -14.30 22.49
N VAL A 73 1.37 -14.54 21.98
CA VAL A 73 0.15 -14.64 22.81
C VAL A 73 -0.08 -16.05 23.36
N VAL A 74 0.24 -17.10 22.60
CA VAL A 74 -0.06 -18.48 23.00
C VAL A 74 1.20 -19.24 23.42
N LEU A 75 2.21 -19.30 22.55
CA LEU A 75 3.39 -20.13 22.80
C LEU A 75 4.29 -19.57 23.92
N LEU A 76 4.56 -18.26 23.90
CA LEU A 76 5.42 -17.63 24.89
C LEU A 76 4.94 -17.83 26.35
N PRO A 77 3.66 -17.64 26.70
CA PRO A 77 3.20 -17.88 28.07
C PRO A 77 3.22 -19.36 28.45
N GLU A 78 3.04 -20.30 27.52
CA GLU A 78 3.18 -21.73 27.81
C GLU A 78 4.62 -22.08 28.20
N ILE A 79 5.61 -21.57 27.45
CA ILE A 79 7.03 -21.76 27.79
C ILE A 79 7.33 -21.17 29.18
N ALA A 80 6.81 -19.97 29.46
CA ALA A 80 6.99 -19.33 30.76
C ALA A 80 6.36 -20.14 31.91
N LYS A 81 5.18 -20.74 31.71
CA LYS A 81 4.53 -21.63 32.68
C LYS A 81 5.35 -22.91 32.90
N PHE A 82 5.84 -23.53 31.83
CA PHE A 82 6.67 -24.73 31.90
C PHE A 82 7.95 -24.48 32.70
N MET A 83 8.68 -23.39 32.40
CA MET A 83 9.92 -23.07 33.12
C MET A 83 9.69 -22.79 34.61
N LYS A 84 8.55 -22.14 34.97
CA LYS A 84 8.16 -21.94 36.37
C LYS A 84 7.89 -23.27 37.10
N MET A 85 7.25 -24.24 36.44
CA MET A 85 7.03 -25.58 37.00
C MET A 85 8.32 -26.37 37.19
N SER A 86 9.30 -26.21 36.30
CA SER A 86 10.60 -26.88 36.43
C SER A 86 11.57 -26.24 37.44
N SER A 87 11.13 -25.23 38.22
CA SER A 87 11.97 -24.46 39.16
C SER A 87 13.20 -23.79 38.51
N THR A 88 13.19 -23.64 37.17
CA THR A 88 14.27 -23.01 36.43
C THR A 88 13.99 -21.51 36.30
N PRO A 89 14.93 -20.62 36.67
CA PRO A 89 14.72 -19.19 36.53
C PRO A 89 14.56 -18.81 35.05
N LEU A 90 13.52 -18.02 34.73
CA LEU A 90 13.32 -17.52 33.37
C LEU A 90 14.50 -16.62 32.93
N PRO A 91 15.11 -16.88 31.76
CA PRO A 91 16.08 -16.00 31.14
C PRO A 91 15.53 -14.58 30.99
N TRP A 92 16.43 -13.59 31.08
CA TRP A 92 16.07 -12.17 30.96
C TRP A 92 15.40 -11.84 29.63
N SER A 93 15.78 -12.53 28.54
CA SER A 93 15.21 -12.37 27.21
C SER A 93 13.71 -12.71 27.17
N ILE A 94 13.28 -13.78 27.83
CA ILE A 94 11.86 -14.19 27.91
C ILE A 94 11.07 -13.21 28.78
N LYS A 95 11.66 -12.72 29.88
CA LYS A 95 11.02 -11.71 30.76
C LYS A 95 10.77 -10.39 30.02
N ALA A 96 11.75 -9.93 29.24
CA ALA A 96 11.61 -8.73 28.42
C ALA A 96 10.52 -8.90 27.35
N LEU A 97 10.48 -10.06 26.68
CA LEU A 97 9.47 -10.36 25.66
C LEU A 97 8.05 -10.46 26.24
N LEU A 98 7.90 -11.06 27.43
CA LEU A 98 6.62 -11.10 28.16
C LEU A 98 6.13 -9.71 28.56
N ALA A 99 7.03 -8.83 28.99
CA ALA A 99 6.68 -7.46 29.34
C ALA A 99 6.17 -6.67 28.12
N LEU A 100 6.78 -6.88 26.94
CA LEU A 100 6.32 -6.30 25.67
C LEU A 100 5.00 -6.91 25.20
N SER A 101 4.83 -8.23 25.34
CA SER A 101 3.59 -8.93 25.01
C SER A 101 2.41 -8.44 25.87
N HIS A 102 2.64 -8.06 27.14
CA HIS A 102 1.59 -7.50 28.00
C HIS A 102 1.07 -6.12 27.55
N PHE A 103 1.79 -5.45 26.64
CA PHE A 103 1.42 -4.15 26.07
C PHE A 103 0.67 -4.27 24.73
N ILE A 104 0.72 -5.44 24.10
CA ILE A 104 0.05 -5.78 22.83
C ILE A 104 -1.31 -6.40 23.16
#